data_AF-A0AAW0XG55-F1
#
_entry.id   AF-A0AAW0XG55-F1
#
_cell.length_a   1.000
_cell.length_b   1.000
_cell.length_c   1.000
_cell.angle_alpha   90.00
_cell.angle_beta   90.00
_cell.angle_gamma   90.00
#
_symmetry.space_group_name_H-M   'P 1'
#
loop_
_entity.id
_entity.type
_entity.pdbx_description
1 polymer ?
#
loop_
_entity_poly.entity_id
_entity_poly.type
_entity_poly.pdbx_seq_one_letter_code
_entity_poly.pdbx_strand_id
1 'polypeptide(L)'
;CGTIEIIGNASLLEQYQLCTVIEGHLRIQLIDDYNPTWPLLGLPNLTQVTGYVLLYRLSYLRTFRHLLPRLAVIRGDNLFHGHSLVVFGNIFLREVGLTNMTNILKGSVRIEKNWSLCPGPEATWSRLTSPSYVNVIQ
;
A
#
# COMPACT_ATOMS: atom_id res chain seq x y z
N CYS A 1 -13.65 9.52 -2.92
CA CYS A 1 -14.21 8.33 -2.25
C CYS A 1 -13.87 8.43 -0.77
N GLY A 2 -14.71 7.92 0.14
CA GLY A 2 -14.39 7.89 1.57
C GLY A 2 -13.36 6.81 1.92
N THR A 3 -13.19 6.53 3.20
CA THR A 3 -12.38 5.40 3.71
C THR A 3 -12.78 4.08 3.05
N ILE A 4 -11.79 3.27 2.67
CA ILE A 4 -11.99 1.97 2.02
C ILE A 4 -11.28 0.89 2.84
N GLU A 5 -12.03 -0.14 3.23
CA GLU A 5 -11.51 -1.31 3.90
C GLU A 5 -11.92 -2.58 3.15
N ILE A 6 -10.95 -3.29 2.58
CA ILE A 6 -11.14 -4.55 1.87
C ILE A 6 -10.62 -5.66 2.77
N ILE A 7 -11.53 -6.46 3.31
CA ILE A 7 -11.21 -7.56 4.22
C ILE A 7 -11.80 -8.86 3.71
N GLY A 8 -10.97 -9.89 3.57
CA GLY A 8 -11.40 -11.27 3.27
C GLY A 8 -11.92 -11.54 1.84
N ASN A 9 -12.38 -10.52 1.09
CA ASN A 9 -12.80 -10.68 -0.31
C ASN A 9 -12.20 -9.58 -1.22
N ALA A 10 -11.30 -9.98 -2.12
CA ALA A 10 -10.62 -9.09 -3.05
C ALA A 10 -11.54 -8.39 -4.05
N SER A 11 -12.63 -9.05 -4.47
CA SER A 11 -13.53 -8.56 -5.51
C SER A 11 -14.24 -7.25 -5.11
N LEU A 12 -14.28 -6.92 -3.81
CA LEU A 12 -14.79 -5.63 -3.34
C LEU A 12 -14.00 -4.42 -3.88
N LEU A 13 -12.75 -4.62 -4.35
CA LEU A 13 -11.98 -3.58 -5.03
C LEU A 13 -12.63 -3.06 -6.32
N GLU A 14 -13.43 -3.89 -7.01
CA GLU A 14 -14.08 -3.52 -8.27
C GLU A 14 -15.00 -2.30 -8.11
N GLN A 15 -15.62 -2.15 -6.93
CA GLN A 15 -16.52 -1.04 -6.61
C GLN A 15 -15.82 0.32 -6.60
N TYR A 16 -14.49 0.34 -6.52
CA TYR A 16 -13.68 1.53 -6.30
C TYR A 16 -12.70 1.83 -7.44
N GLN A 17 -12.80 1.15 -8.59
CA GLN A 17 -11.88 1.34 -9.72
C GLN A 17 -11.86 2.76 -10.29
N LEU A 18 -12.97 3.50 -10.15
CA LEU A 18 -13.09 4.90 -10.59
C LEU A 18 -12.61 5.92 -9.54
N CYS A 19 -12.26 5.47 -8.33
CA CYS A 19 -11.76 6.35 -7.28
C CYS A 19 -10.37 6.86 -7.64
N THR A 20 -10.22 8.18 -7.73
CA THR A 20 -8.94 8.86 -7.91
C THR A 20 -8.33 9.32 -6.58
N VAL A 21 -9.18 9.74 -5.66
CA VAL A 21 -8.79 10.20 -4.32
C VAL A 21 -9.60 9.46 -3.26
N ILE A 22 -8.91 8.95 -2.24
CA ILE A 22 -9.50 8.43 -1.00
C ILE A 22 -9.32 9.47 0.10
N GLU A 23 -10.45 9.98 0.57
CA GLU A 23 -10.58 10.86 1.74
C GLU A 23 -10.74 9.99 2.98
N GLY A 24 -9.62 9.63 3.59
CA GLY A 24 -9.53 8.65 4.65
C GLY A 24 -8.37 7.70 4.41
N HIS A 25 -8.47 6.48 4.91
CA HIS A 25 -7.43 5.45 4.74
C HIS A 25 -7.86 4.36 3.77
N LEU A 26 -6.86 3.72 3.17
CA LEU A 26 -7.03 2.50 2.38
C LEU A 26 -6.46 1.33 3.18
N ARG A 27 -7.31 0.37 3.54
CA ARG A 27 -6.89 -0.87 4.20
C ARG A 27 -7.25 -2.06 3.32
N ILE A 28 -6.26 -2.89 3.02
CA ILE A 28 -6.43 -4.14 2.28
C ILE A 28 -5.82 -5.26 3.11
N GLN A 29 -6.66 -6.16 3.62
CA GLN A 29 -6.29 -7.27 4.50
C GLN A 29 -6.99 -8.56 4.08
N LEU A 30 -6.26 -9.50 3.48
CA LEU A 30 -6.88 -10.64 2.84
C LEU A 30 -6.16 -11.94 3.19
N ILE A 31 -6.46 -12.38 4.41
CA ILE A 31 -5.93 -13.61 4.99
C ILE A 31 -6.62 -14.79 4.31
N ASP A 32 -5.83 -15.71 3.76
CA ASP A 32 -6.28 -16.98 3.16
C ASP A 32 -7.27 -16.85 1.98
N ASP A 33 -7.34 -15.68 1.34
CA ASP A 33 -8.14 -15.44 0.13
C ASP A 33 -7.34 -15.82 -1.13
N TYR A 34 -7.35 -17.10 -1.50
CA TYR A 34 -6.82 -17.54 -2.78
C TYR A 34 -7.80 -17.21 -3.90
N ASN A 35 -7.56 -16.09 -4.57
CA ASN A 35 -8.29 -15.71 -5.78
C ASN A 35 -7.35 -15.69 -7.00
N PRO A 36 -7.54 -16.55 -8.01
CA PRO A 36 -6.70 -16.55 -9.21
C PRO A 36 -6.80 -15.26 -10.03
N THR A 37 -7.89 -14.50 -9.90
CA THR A 37 -8.05 -13.20 -10.59
C THR A 37 -7.41 -12.04 -9.83
N TRP A 38 -6.85 -12.29 -8.64
CA TRP A 38 -6.22 -11.26 -7.82
C TRP A 38 -5.27 -10.33 -8.57
N PRO A 39 -4.35 -10.83 -9.41
CA PRO A 39 -3.41 -9.95 -10.11
C PRO A 39 -4.09 -8.95 -11.07
N LEU A 40 -5.37 -9.16 -11.38
CA LEU A 40 -6.20 -8.30 -12.23
C LEU A 40 -7.02 -7.28 -11.43
N LEU A 41 -7.10 -7.43 -10.10
CA LEU A 41 -7.85 -6.53 -9.21
C LEU A 41 -6.95 -5.41 -8.67
N GLY A 42 -7.50 -4.19 -8.64
CA GLY A 42 -6.78 -3.02 -8.16
C GLY A 42 -7.56 -1.74 -8.30
N LEU A 43 -6.89 -0.64 -7.94
CA LEU A 43 -7.41 0.72 -8.01
C LEU A 43 -6.61 1.49 -9.07
N PRO A 44 -6.88 1.27 -10.37
CA PRO A 44 -6.03 1.75 -11.46
C PRO A 44 -5.98 3.28 -11.57
N ASN A 45 -7.01 3.96 -11.06
CA ASN A 45 -7.13 5.41 -11.13
C ASN A 45 -6.72 6.12 -9.83
N LEU A 46 -6.45 5.38 -8.75
CA LEU A 46 -6.11 5.97 -7.47
C LEU A 46 -4.74 6.64 -7.55
N THR A 47 -4.72 7.95 -7.29
CA THR A 47 -3.51 8.76 -7.27
C THR A 47 -3.17 9.28 -5.88
N GLN A 48 -4.17 9.42 -5.00
CA GLN A 48 -3.97 10.00 -3.67
C GLN A 48 -4.79 9.34 -2.58
N VAL A 49 -4.18 9.20 -1.40
CA VAL A 49 -4.84 8.83 -0.14
C VAL A 49 -4.54 9.91 0.91
N THR A 50 -5.56 10.44 1.59
CA THR A 50 -5.36 11.51 2.57
C THR A 50 -4.88 10.99 3.94
N GLY A 51 -5.33 9.81 4.35
CA GLY A 51 -4.91 9.13 5.59
C GLY A 51 -3.68 8.24 5.36
N TYR A 52 -3.81 6.96 5.72
CA TYR A 52 -2.75 5.96 5.55
C TYR A 52 -3.16 4.86 4.54
N VAL A 53 -2.16 4.10 4.10
CA VAL A 53 -2.33 2.89 3.28
C VAL A 53 -1.79 1.70 4.06
N LEU A 54 -2.61 0.65 4.24
CA LEU A 54 -2.24 -0.61 4.90
C LEU A 54 -2.47 -1.78 3.94
N LEU A 55 -1.39 -2.49 3.62
CA LEU A 55 -1.37 -3.70 2.79
C LEU A 55 -0.87 -4.88 3.64
N TYR A 56 -1.81 -5.71 4.10
CA TYR A 56 -1.53 -6.74 5.08
C TYR A 56 -1.92 -8.14 4.59
N ARG A 57 -0.96 -9.07 4.62
CA ARG A 57 -1.14 -10.49 4.27
C ARG A 57 -1.77 -10.73 2.89
N LEU A 58 -1.39 -9.94 1.89
CA LEU A 58 -1.75 -10.14 0.49
C LEU A 58 -0.86 -11.24 -0.12
N SER A 59 -0.85 -12.41 0.51
CA SER A 59 0.19 -13.42 0.33
C SER A 59 0.36 -13.83 -1.12
N TYR A 60 -0.68 -13.86 -1.94
CA TYR A 60 -0.61 -14.28 -3.34
C TYR A 60 -0.06 -13.22 -4.32
N LEU A 61 0.18 -11.99 -3.85
CA LEU A 61 0.77 -10.94 -4.68
C LEU A 61 2.30 -10.94 -4.61
N ARG A 62 2.93 -10.94 -5.79
CA ARG A 62 4.37 -10.72 -5.93
C ARG A 62 4.75 -9.24 -6.01
N THR A 63 3.81 -8.38 -6.37
CA THR A 63 4.01 -6.94 -6.50
C THR A 63 2.69 -6.18 -6.35
N PHE A 64 2.72 -4.94 -5.86
CA PHE A 64 1.55 -4.04 -5.83
C PHE A 64 1.47 -3.11 -7.05
N ARG A 65 2.35 -3.27 -8.04
CA ARG A 65 2.35 -2.46 -9.27
C ARG A 65 1.00 -2.47 -9.99
N HIS A 66 0.31 -3.60 -10.01
CA HIS A 66 -1.02 -3.72 -10.61
C HIS A 66 -2.15 -3.31 -9.65
N LEU A 67 -1.92 -3.45 -8.34
CA LEU A 67 -2.90 -3.09 -7.31
C LEU A 67 -3.10 -1.58 -7.22
N LEU A 68 -1.99 -0.81 -7.22
CA LEU A 68 -1.98 0.64 -7.02
C LEU A 68 -1.06 1.32 -8.04
N PRO A 69 -1.30 1.17 -9.35
CA PRO A 69 -0.35 1.56 -10.39
C PRO A 69 -0.07 3.06 -10.44
N ARG A 70 -1.01 3.90 -10.00
CA ARG A 70 -0.93 5.36 -10.11
C ARG A 70 -0.83 6.08 -8.78
N LEU A 71 -0.74 5.35 -7.66
CA LEU A 71 -0.66 5.97 -6.35
C LEU A 71 0.62 6.80 -6.28
N ALA A 72 0.45 8.10 -6.05
CA ALA A 72 1.53 9.08 -6.07
C ALA A 72 1.74 9.75 -4.71
N VAL A 73 0.64 10.05 -4.00
CA VAL A 73 0.70 10.85 -2.77
C VAL A 73 -0.06 10.17 -1.63
N ILE A 74 0.59 10.08 -0.47
CA ILE A 74 -0.06 9.78 0.80
C ILE A 74 0.12 10.99 1.73
N ARG A 75 -0.97 11.63 2.14
CA ARG A 75 -0.87 12.85 2.96
C ARG A 75 -0.58 12.56 4.44
N GLY A 76 -1.09 11.45 4.97
CA GLY A 76 -0.88 11.09 6.38
C GLY A 76 -1.63 12.00 7.35
N ASP A 77 -2.82 12.47 6.98
CA ASP A 77 -3.71 13.23 7.86
C ASP A 77 -4.25 12.35 9.02
N ASN A 78 -4.26 11.03 8.83
CA ASN A 78 -4.39 10.00 9.85
C ASN A 78 -3.30 8.94 9.67
N LEU A 79 -2.80 8.36 10.76
CA LEU A 79 -1.66 7.44 10.78
C LEU A 79 -2.03 6.11 11.45
N PHE A 80 -1.53 5.00 10.91
CA PHE A 80 -1.63 3.69 11.54
C PHE A 80 -0.40 3.45 12.41
N HIS A 81 -0.55 3.60 13.73
CA HIS A 81 0.55 3.52 14.71
C HIS A 81 1.78 4.38 14.33
N GLY A 82 1.53 5.61 13.85
CA GLY A 82 2.58 6.55 13.42
C GLY A 82 3.05 6.38 11.97
N HIS A 83 2.52 5.39 11.24
CA HIS A 83 2.90 5.10 9.86
C HIS A 83 1.80 5.52 8.88
N SER A 84 2.19 6.07 7.73
CA SER A 84 1.29 6.42 6.64
C SER A 84 1.29 5.39 5.51
N LEU A 85 2.34 4.58 5.39
CA LEU A 85 2.38 3.41 4.53
C LEU A 85 2.84 2.20 5.34
N VAL A 86 2.02 1.14 5.33
CA VAL A 86 2.32 -0.11 6.02
C VAL A 86 2.18 -1.27 5.05
N VAL A 87 3.26 -2.01 4.84
CA VAL A 87 3.32 -3.24 4.04
C VAL A 87 3.81 -4.36 4.93
N PHE A 88 2.90 -5.24 5.34
CA PHE A 88 3.22 -6.18 6.42
C PHE A 88 2.78 -7.60 6.11
N GLY A 89 3.69 -8.56 6.33
CA GLY A 89 3.33 -9.99 6.30
C GLY A 89 2.97 -10.54 4.92
N ASN A 90 3.38 -9.90 3.83
CA ASN A 90 3.12 -10.35 2.47
C ASN A 90 4.23 -11.33 2.05
N ILE A 91 4.06 -12.62 2.37
CA ILE A 91 5.15 -13.60 2.34
C ILE A 91 5.73 -13.89 0.95
N PHE A 92 4.94 -13.77 -0.13
CA PHE A 92 5.42 -13.96 -1.51
C PHE A 92 5.68 -12.63 -2.26
N LEU A 93 5.56 -11.48 -1.58
CA LEU A 93 5.87 -10.19 -2.15
C LEU A 93 7.36 -10.12 -2.48
N ARG A 94 7.70 -9.84 -3.74
CA ARG A 94 9.08 -9.70 -4.22
C ARG A 94 9.49 -8.25 -4.40
N GLU A 95 8.53 -7.39 -4.70
CA GLU A 95 8.74 -5.97 -4.96
C GLU A 95 7.52 -5.19 -4.46
N VAL A 96 7.70 -4.04 -3.80
CA VAL A 96 6.55 -3.19 -3.43
C VAL A 96 5.88 -2.57 -4.66
N GLY A 97 6.63 -2.15 -5.67
CA GLY A 97 6.09 -1.80 -6.98
C GLY A 97 5.27 -0.51 -7.06
N LEU A 98 5.27 0.32 -6.01
CA LEU A 98 4.62 1.63 -5.98
C LEU A 98 5.47 2.70 -6.69
N THR A 99 5.76 2.50 -7.97
CA THR A 99 6.77 3.28 -8.71
C THR A 99 6.39 4.73 -8.97
N ASN A 100 5.10 5.06 -8.90
CA ASN A 100 4.61 6.43 -9.11
C ASN A 100 4.56 7.27 -7.83
N MET A 101 4.94 6.70 -6.69
CA MET A 101 5.02 7.44 -5.44
C MET A 101 6.00 8.60 -5.56
N THR A 102 5.52 9.80 -5.27
CA THR A 102 6.32 11.02 -5.24
C THR A 102 6.50 11.55 -3.83
N ASN A 103 5.47 11.45 -2.98
CA ASN A 103 5.49 12.09 -1.66
C ASN A 103 4.67 11.34 -0.60
N ILE A 104 5.25 11.30 0.60
CA ILE A 104 4.56 10.98 1.86
C ILE A 104 4.73 12.20 2.77
N LEU A 105 3.64 12.95 2.99
CA LEU A 105 3.74 14.25 3.65
C LEU A 105 3.89 14.12 5.18
N LYS A 106 3.22 13.14 5.79
CA LYS A 106 3.28 12.87 7.23
C LYS A 106 3.34 11.37 7.51
N GLY A 107 3.95 11.02 8.64
CA GLY A 107 4.16 9.64 9.08
C GLY A 107 5.34 8.97 8.39
N SER A 108 5.77 7.84 8.97
CA SER A 108 6.83 7.01 8.39
C SER A 108 6.28 5.84 7.58
N VAL A 109 7.19 5.16 6.88
CA VAL A 109 6.94 3.92 6.16
C VAL A 109 7.34 2.74 7.04
N ARG A 110 6.46 1.72 7.12
CA ARG A 110 6.75 0.43 7.76
C ARG A 110 6.56 -0.71 6.77
N ILE A 111 7.64 -1.35 6.39
CA ILE A 111 7.64 -2.54 5.54
C ILE A 111 8.26 -3.63 6.38
N GLU A 112 7.49 -4.61 6.84
CA GLU A 112 8.02 -5.60 7.79
C GLU A 112 7.46 -7.00 7.52
N LYS A 113 8.25 -8.04 7.81
CA LYS A 113 7.85 -9.45 7.70
C LYS A 113 7.39 -9.87 6.30
N ASN A 114 7.96 -9.25 5.26
CA ASN A 114 7.74 -9.63 3.86
C ASN A 114 8.91 -10.53 3.39
N TRP A 115 8.87 -11.82 3.75
CA TRP A 115 10.03 -12.72 3.67
C TRP A 115 10.67 -12.85 2.28
N SER A 116 9.89 -12.77 1.20
CA SER A 116 10.40 -12.86 -0.18
C SER A 116 10.79 -11.51 -0.79
N LEU A 117 10.71 -10.41 -0.03
CA LEU A 117 10.91 -9.06 -0.56
C LEU A 117 12.37 -8.88 -0.92
N CYS A 118 12.64 -8.58 -2.19
CA CYS A 118 13.98 -8.23 -2.62
C CYS A 118 14.41 -6.93 -1.92
N PRO A 119 15.66 -6.85 -1.44
CA PRO A 119 16.22 -5.59 -0.98
C PRO A 119 16.11 -4.54 -2.08
N GLY A 120 15.29 -3.51 -1.84
CA GLY A 120 15.20 -2.36 -2.72
C GLY A 120 16.39 -1.41 -2.49
N PRO A 121 16.50 -0.33 -3.28
CA PRO A 121 17.49 0.71 -3.02
C PRO A 121 17.25 1.31 -1.63
N GLU A 122 18.27 1.31 -0.76
CA GLU A 122 18.20 1.78 0.63
C GLU A 122 17.56 3.17 0.76
N ALA A 123 17.82 4.06 -0.21
CA ALA A 123 17.36 5.44 -0.18
C ALA A 123 15.90 5.66 -0.63
N THR A 124 15.19 4.64 -1.13
CA THR A 124 13.89 4.84 -1.81
C THR A 124 12.87 5.53 -0.91
N TRP A 125 12.64 5.00 0.30
CA TRP A 125 11.63 5.51 1.22
C TRP A 125 12.06 6.81 1.90
N SER A 126 13.35 6.96 2.19
CA SER A 126 13.92 8.18 2.77
C SER A 126 13.76 9.41 1.87
N ARG A 127 13.66 9.23 0.54
CA ARG A 127 13.42 10.31 -0.42
C ARG A 127 11.95 10.74 -0.48
N LEU A 128 11.04 9.86 -0.07
CA LEU A 128 9.60 10.10 -0.11
C LEU A 128 9.07 10.74 1.18
N THR A 129 9.76 10.54 2.30
CA THR A 129 9.37 11.02 3.64
C THR A 129 10.24 12.19 4.11
N SER A 130 9.72 13.03 5.01
CA SER A 130 10.55 14.00 5.73
C SER A 130 11.69 13.31 6.51
N PRO A 131 12.91 13.89 6.59
CA PRO A 131 14.01 13.37 7.40
C PRO A 131 13.70 13.21 8.90
N SER A 132 12.65 13.89 9.40
CA SER A 132 12.19 13.76 10.78
C SER A 132 11.53 12.41 11.09
N TYR A 133 11.19 11.62 10.08
CA TYR A 133 10.54 10.32 10.23
C TYR A 133 11.53 9.17 10.04
N VAL A 134 11.49 8.19 10.95
CA VAL A 134 12.29 6.98 10.86
C VAL A 134 11.46 5.88 10.20
N ASN A 135 11.91 5.42 9.03
CA ASN A 135 11.29 4.33 8.30
C ASN A 135 11.78 2.98 8.84
N VAL A 136 10.87 2.01 8.95
CA VAL A 136 11.18 0.63 9.37
C VAL A 136 11.05 -0.24 8.13
N ILE A 137 12.16 -0.75 7.61
CA ILE A 137 12.18 -1.57 6.40
C ILE A 137 12.86 -2.90 6.75
N GLN A 138 12.12 -4.00 6.52
CA GLN A 138 12.37 -5.44 6.72
C GLN A 138 11.72 -6.07 7.97
#